data_AF-A0A534B8K7-F1
#
_entry.id   AF-A0A534B8K7-F1
#
_cell.length_a   1.000
_cell.length_b   1.000
_cell.length_c   1.000
_cell.angle_alpha   90.00
_cell.angle_beta   90.00
_cell.angle_gamma   90.00
#
_symmetry.space_group_name_H-M   'P 1'
#
loop_
_entity.id
_entity.type
_entity.pdbx_description
1 polymer ?
#
loop_
_entity_poly.entity_id
_entity_poly.type
_entity_poly.pdbx_seq_one_letter_code
_entity_poly.pdbx_strand_id
1 'polypeptide(L)'
;MKMNNKCAHAVAAILGTHAGAAAYAAAADPSVPAEASPSAAGIQEVVVTAQRRTENVQDVPIAIQAFTGESLQQLNVTSLDDLIRYLPNVATASAGPGQDQIFMRGLSAGNVATQSGGSINGFPNVAIYLDEQSGQLPGRNLDVYAADLERIEVLEGPQGTLFGAGAQAGVIRYITNKPKLNVTEGSVTGGYGVTAGGDPNSAVTAVVNLPLIRDTLAVRGVVYDDQRGGYINNVPATFTRNAATDIGIHYANYPSGCGPTTTPCQVPPGAPAINNNALAKNAINPVTYQGVRVSALWNINDEWNALITQSYQNMDAEGVFYQMPKSSDGAPLPGQSVTLFNNSYNKDKFENTALTINGRIGALRAV
;
A
#
# COMPACT_ATOMS: atom_id res chain seq x y z
N MET A 1 -10.97 -28.63 16.47
CA MET A 1 -10.50 -27.61 17.42
C MET A 1 -11.41 -26.41 17.28
N LYS A 2 -12.26 -26.12 18.29
CA LYS A 2 -13.31 -25.10 18.22
C LYS A 2 -12.70 -23.71 18.36
N MET A 3 -12.91 -22.85 17.37
CA MET A 3 -12.42 -21.47 17.35
C MET A 3 -13.42 -20.55 18.06
N ASN A 4 -12.92 -19.75 18.99
CA ASN A 4 -13.70 -18.92 19.91
C ASN A 4 -14.02 -17.57 19.23
N ASN A 5 -15.25 -17.37 18.75
CA ASN A 5 -15.66 -16.16 18.02
C ASN A 5 -16.28 -15.09 18.94
N LYS A 6 -15.45 -14.40 19.73
CA LYS A 6 -15.89 -13.21 20.48
C LYS A 6 -14.87 -12.07 20.35
N CYS A 7 -14.80 -11.47 19.16
CA CYS A 7 -14.29 -10.10 18.95
C CYS A 7 -14.74 -9.45 17.62
N ALA A 8 -15.59 -10.08 16.79
CA ALA A 8 -15.88 -9.61 15.43
C ALA A 8 -17.22 -8.85 15.24
N HIS A 9 -17.90 -8.38 16.30
CA HIS A 9 -19.27 -7.84 16.18
C HIS A 9 -19.41 -6.32 16.40
N ALA A 10 -18.37 -5.51 16.19
CA ALA A 10 -18.45 -4.06 16.46
C ALA A 10 -18.32 -3.13 15.25
N VAL A 11 -18.30 -3.62 13.99
CA VAL A 11 -18.10 -2.74 12.80
C VAL A 11 -19.29 -2.74 11.81
N ALA A 12 -20.35 -3.53 12.04
CA ALA A 12 -21.39 -3.75 11.02
C ALA A 12 -22.74 -3.02 11.23
N ALA A 13 -22.82 -1.89 11.94
CA ALA A 13 -24.12 -1.34 12.37
C ALA A 13 -24.37 0.17 12.19
N ILE A 14 -23.89 0.82 11.10
CA ILE A 14 -24.26 2.24 10.83
C ILE A 14 -24.79 2.52 9.39
N LEU A 15 -24.78 1.58 8.44
CA LEU A 15 -25.25 1.86 7.07
C LEU A 15 -26.62 1.25 6.76
N GLY A 16 -27.64 1.65 7.51
CA GLY A 16 -28.98 1.07 7.33
C GLY A 16 -30.13 1.97 7.78
N THR A 17 -30.15 3.25 7.37
CA THR A 17 -31.40 4.04 7.38
C THR A 17 -31.45 4.98 6.18
N HIS A 18 -32.28 4.62 5.19
CA HIS A 18 -32.73 5.54 4.16
C HIS A 18 -33.72 6.51 4.78
N ALA A 19 -33.28 7.74 5.08
CA ALA A 19 -34.17 8.86 5.32
C ALA A 19 -34.11 9.78 4.10
N GLY A 20 -35.16 9.71 3.27
CA GLY A 20 -35.37 10.65 2.18
C GLY A 20 -35.59 12.06 2.74
N ALA A 21 -34.60 12.93 2.59
CA ALA A 21 -34.76 14.36 2.78
C ALA A 21 -35.01 15.00 1.41
N ALA A 22 -36.23 15.50 1.22
CA ALA A 22 -36.59 16.34 0.08
C ALA A 22 -35.78 17.65 0.15
N ALA A 23 -34.92 17.89 -0.84
CA ALA A 23 -34.24 19.16 -1.01
C ALA A 23 -35.24 20.21 -1.53
N TYR A 24 -35.58 21.19 -0.70
CA TYR A 24 -36.20 22.42 -1.18
C TYR A 24 -35.11 23.28 -1.84
N ALA A 25 -35.22 23.49 -3.15
CA ALA A 25 -34.41 24.45 -3.88
C ALA A 25 -34.84 25.87 -3.47
N ALA A 26 -33.99 26.58 -2.73
CA ALA A 26 -34.12 28.02 -2.54
C ALA A 26 -33.58 28.72 -3.81
N ALA A 27 -34.42 29.54 -4.44
CA ALA A 27 -34.03 30.35 -5.60
C ALA A 27 -32.98 31.39 -5.17
N ALA A 28 -31.84 31.40 -5.86
CA ALA A 28 -30.78 32.38 -5.67
C ALA A 28 -31.13 33.69 -6.40
N ASP A 29 -31.04 34.80 -5.66
CA ASP A 29 -31.21 36.18 -6.11
C ASP A 29 -30.01 36.60 -7.01
N PRO A 30 -30.21 37.13 -8.24
CA PRO A 30 -29.13 37.33 -9.21
C PRO A 30 -28.29 38.62 -8.99
N SER A 31 -28.26 39.19 -7.79
CA SER A 31 -27.59 40.49 -7.55
C SER A 31 -26.55 40.48 -6.43
N VAL A 32 -25.53 39.63 -6.56
CA VAL A 32 -24.27 39.79 -5.81
C VAL A 32 -23.12 39.85 -6.82
N PRO A 33 -22.38 40.98 -6.93
CA PRO A 33 -21.20 41.04 -7.78
C PRO A 33 -20.17 40.01 -7.30
N ALA A 34 -19.78 39.11 -8.19
CA ALA A 34 -18.66 38.21 -7.94
C ALA A 34 -17.38 39.05 -7.86
N GLU A 35 -16.84 39.23 -6.65
CA GLU A 35 -15.46 39.64 -6.48
C GLU A 35 -14.57 38.58 -7.12
N ALA A 36 -13.94 38.96 -8.23
CA ALA A 36 -12.90 38.19 -8.86
C ALA A 36 -11.71 38.10 -7.90
N SER A 37 -11.62 36.99 -7.17
CA SER A 37 -10.39 36.60 -6.50
C SER A 37 -9.27 36.54 -7.55
N PRO A 38 -8.17 37.31 -7.40
CA PRO A 38 -7.08 37.26 -8.34
C PRO A 38 -6.50 35.84 -8.35
N SER A 39 -6.51 35.19 -9.51
CA SER A 39 -5.78 33.96 -9.74
C SER A 39 -4.30 34.25 -9.55
N ALA A 40 -3.75 33.86 -8.40
CA ALA A 40 -2.31 33.79 -8.20
C ALA A 40 -1.78 32.65 -9.07
N ALA A 41 -1.48 32.95 -10.33
CA ALA A 41 -0.62 32.14 -11.19
C ALA A 41 0.84 32.27 -10.73
N GLY A 42 1.09 32.00 -9.45
CA GLY A 42 2.41 31.89 -8.84
C GLY A 42 2.78 30.42 -8.65
N ILE A 43 4.08 30.13 -8.59
CA ILE A 43 4.56 28.81 -8.18
C ILE A 43 4.02 28.53 -6.78
N GLN A 44 3.21 27.46 -6.63
CA GLN A 44 2.70 27.06 -5.34
C GLN A 44 3.86 26.66 -4.43
N GLU A 45 3.89 27.26 -3.25
CA GLU A 45 4.82 26.89 -2.19
C GLU A 45 4.44 25.51 -1.64
N VAL A 46 5.34 24.55 -1.85
CA VAL A 46 5.20 23.20 -1.27
C VAL A 46 6.02 23.15 0.00
N VAL A 47 5.33 23.01 1.13
CA VAL A 47 5.94 22.91 2.44
C VAL A 47 6.20 21.45 2.79
N VAL A 48 7.41 21.16 3.25
CA VAL A 48 7.85 19.83 3.64
C VAL A 48 8.39 19.84 5.07
N THR A 49 8.49 18.64 5.62
CA THR A 49 9.00 18.38 6.98
C THR A 49 10.20 17.44 6.96
N ALA A 50 10.89 17.36 5.83
CA ALA A 50 11.99 16.44 5.54
C ALA A 50 13.12 16.47 6.57
N GLN A 51 13.39 17.65 7.15
CA GLN A 51 14.40 17.86 8.20
C GLN A 51 13.80 17.94 9.61
N ARG A 52 12.59 17.41 9.81
CA ARG A 52 11.77 17.58 11.04
C ARG A 52 11.46 19.04 11.38
N ARG A 53 11.58 19.93 10.40
CA ARG A 53 11.20 21.34 10.46
C ARG A 53 10.41 21.68 9.20
N THR A 54 9.44 22.56 9.37
CA THR A 54 8.58 23.07 8.29
C THR A 54 9.40 24.02 7.42
N GLU A 55 9.67 23.64 6.17
CA GLU A 55 10.46 24.42 5.21
C GLU A 55 9.84 24.35 3.81
N ASN A 56 10.08 25.38 3.00
CA ASN A 56 9.77 25.32 1.57
C ASN A 56 10.69 24.29 0.89
N VAL A 57 10.13 23.47 0.00
CA VAL A 57 10.88 22.43 -0.73
C VAL A 57 12.10 23.00 -1.47
N GLN A 58 12.04 24.25 -1.94
CA GLN A 58 13.13 24.91 -2.67
C GLN A 58 14.31 25.28 -1.77
N ASP A 59 14.09 25.40 -0.45
CA ASP A 59 15.12 25.78 0.52
C ASP A 59 15.77 24.55 1.18
N VAL A 60 15.26 23.33 0.94
CA VAL A 60 15.81 22.11 1.52
C VAL A 60 17.03 21.66 0.70
N PRO A 61 18.24 21.59 1.29
CA PRO A 61 19.47 21.25 0.57
C PRO A 61 19.63 19.73 0.39
N ILE A 62 18.55 19.02 0.06
CA ILE A 62 18.54 17.59 -0.27
C ILE A 62 17.69 17.36 -1.51
N ALA A 63 17.94 16.27 -2.23
CA ALA A 63 17.06 15.88 -3.33
C ALA A 63 15.74 15.33 -2.76
N ILE A 64 14.68 16.11 -2.87
CA ILE A 64 13.35 15.76 -2.38
C ILE A 64 12.30 15.96 -3.47
N GLN A 65 11.36 15.04 -3.52
CA GLN A 65 10.11 15.18 -4.27
C GLN A 65 8.94 15.17 -3.30
N ALA A 66 7.94 16.01 -3.52
CA ALA A 66 6.76 16.10 -2.66
C ALA A 66 5.49 16.10 -3.51
N PHE A 67 4.56 15.21 -3.19
CA PHE A 67 3.26 15.07 -3.85
C PHE A 67 2.18 15.49 -2.86
N THR A 68 1.50 16.61 -3.12
CA THR A 68 0.42 17.09 -2.25
C THR A 68 -0.81 16.20 -2.37
N GLY A 69 -1.71 16.25 -1.38
CA GLY A 69 -2.98 15.52 -1.43
C GLY A 69 -3.78 15.77 -2.71
N GLU A 70 -3.76 17.01 -3.21
CA GLU A 70 -4.40 17.36 -4.48
C GLU A 70 -3.71 16.67 -5.68
N SER A 71 -2.38 16.70 -5.75
CA SER A 71 -1.64 16.01 -6.81
C SER A 71 -1.86 14.49 -6.76
N LEU A 72 -1.89 13.89 -5.57
CA LEU A 72 -2.16 12.46 -5.39
C LEU A 72 -3.55 12.08 -5.91
N GLN A 73 -4.56 12.92 -5.67
CA GLN A 73 -5.90 12.72 -6.20
C GLN A 73 -5.96 12.87 -7.72
N GLN A 74 -5.37 13.92 -8.28
CA GLN A 74 -5.35 14.18 -9.73
C GLN A 74 -4.63 13.07 -10.50
N LEU A 75 -3.57 12.51 -9.94
CA LEU A 75 -2.79 11.42 -10.53
C LEU A 75 -3.36 10.03 -10.21
N ASN A 76 -4.43 9.95 -9.42
CA ASN A 76 -5.03 8.72 -8.91
C ASN A 76 -3.99 7.79 -8.26
N VAL A 77 -3.12 8.36 -7.42
CA VAL A 77 -2.11 7.61 -6.66
C VAL A 77 -2.74 7.07 -5.39
N THR A 78 -2.93 5.76 -5.33
CA THR A 78 -3.63 5.08 -4.22
C THR A 78 -2.75 4.06 -3.49
N SER A 79 -1.72 3.54 -4.17
CA SER A 79 -0.72 2.65 -3.59
C SER A 79 0.70 3.14 -3.90
N LEU A 80 1.68 2.49 -3.25
CA LEU A 80 3.09 2.72 -3.52
C LEU A 80 3.45 2.47 -5.01
N ASP A 81 2.90 1.42 -5.61
CA ASP A 81 3.09 1.10 -7.03
C ASP A 81 2.66 2.23 -7.97
N ASP A 82 1.56 2.92 -7.64
CA ASP A 82 1.11 4.07 -8.42
C ASP A 82 2.08 5.24 -8.29
N LEU A 83 2.58 5.50 -7.06
CA LEU A 83 3.52 6.58 -6.77
C LEU A 83 4.85 6.41 -7.54
N ILE A 84 5.41 5.20 -7.56
CA ILE A 84 6.72 4.93 -8.17
C ILE A 84 6.75 5.24 -9.67
N ARG A 85 5.60 5.15 -10.37
CA ARG A 85 5.50 5.51 -11.80
C ARG A 85 5.87 6.97 -12.07
N TYR A 86 5.81 7.83 -11.06
CA TYR A 86 6.15 9.25 -11.15
C TYR A 86 7.55 9.59 -10.59
N LEU A 87 8.30 8.58 -10.13
CA LEU A 87 9.59 8.76 -9.47
C LEU A 87 10.74 8.20 -10.33
N PRO A 88 11.46 9.01 -11.11
CA PRO A 88 12.45 8.51 -12.08
C PRO A 88 13.66 7.82 -11.43
N ASN A 89 14.00 8.17 -10.19
CA ASN A 89 15.14 7.63 -9.45
C ASN A 89 14.75 6.50 -8.48
N VAL A 90 13.48 6.10 -8.48
CA VAL A 90 12.95 5.07 -7.59
C VAL A 90 12.44 3.93 -8.45
N ALA A 91 12.78 2.72 -8.08
CA ALA A 91 12.29 1.53 -8.77
C ALA A 91 11.99 0.44 -7.74
N THR A 92 11.14 -0.49 -8.16
CA THR A 92 10.75 -1.65 -7.35
C THR A 92 11.01 -2.95 -8.06
N ALA A 93 11.28 -3.96 -7.25
CA ALA A 93 11.07 -5.35 -7.61
C ALA A 93 9.87 -5.82 -6.79
N SER A 94 8.75 -6.07 -7.47
CA SER A 94 7.48 -6.44 -6.84
C SER A 94 7.08 -7.85 -7.25
N ALA A 95 6.58 -8.64 -6.28
CA ALA A 95 5.86 -9.88 -6.55
C ALA A 95 4.33 -9.70 -6.45
N GLY A 96 3.87 -8.46 -6.31
CA GLY A 96 2.49 -8.08 -6.03
C GLY A 96 2.36 -7.24 -4.76
N PRO A 97 1.12 -6.82 -4.43
CA PRO A 97 0.79 -6.00 -3.26
C PRO A 97 1.42 -6.51 -1.97
N GLY A 98 2.00 -5.60 -1.18
CA GLY A 98 2.68 -5.92 0.08
C GLY A 98 3.94 -6.80 -0.03
N GLN A 99 4.50 -6.97 -1.24
CA GLN A 99 5.76 -7.68 -1.50
C GLN A 99 6.74 -6.80 -2.31
N ASP A 100 6.67 -5.48 -2.11
CA ASP A 100 7.51 -4.53 -2.84
C ASP A 100 8.87 -4.35 -2.19
N GLN A 101 9.91 -4.51 -2.99
CA GLN A 101 11.26 -4.12 -2.65
C GLN A 101 11.61 -2.82 -3.37
N ILE A 102 11.71 -1.74 -2.61
CA ILE A 102 12.04 -0.41 -3.12
C ILE A 102 13.55 -0.23 -3.13
N PHE A 103 14.06 0.35 -4.20
CA PHE A 103 15.43 0.83 -4.31
C PHE A 103 15.45 2.22 -4.92
N MET A 104 16.38 3.05 -4.45
CA MET A 104 16.56 4.43 -4.90
C MET A 104 17.97 4.60 -5.44
N ARG A 105 18.10 5.30 -6.57
CA ARG A 105 19.40 5.57 -7.24
C ARG A 105 20.24 4.30 -7.48
N GLY A 106 19.57 3.19 -7.77
CA GLY A 106 20.21 1.90 -8.02
C GLY A 106 20.72 1.16 -6.77
N LEU A 107 20.53 1.70 -5.56
CA LEU A 107 20.94 1.05 -4.32
C LEU A 107 19.83 0.12 -3.81
N SER A 108 20.10 -1.18 -3.79
CA SER A 108 19.18 -2.20 -3.29
C SER A 108 19.80 -3.03 -2.15
N ALA A 109 18.99 -3.35 -1.15
CA ALA A 109 19.37 -4.24 -0.05
C ALA A 109 19.43 -5.75 -0.43
N GLY A 110 19.11 -6.12 -1.67
CA GLY A 110 19.10 -7.52 -2.13
C GLY A 110 17.80 -8.26 -1.82
N ASN A 111 17.59 -9.41 -2.49
CA ASN A 111 16.28 -10.09 -2.64
C ASN A 111 15.68 -10.61 -1.32
N VAL A 112 14.35 -10.53 -1.20
CA VAL A 112 13.55 -11.16 -0.14
C VAL A 112 13.14 -12.55 -0.61
N ALA A 113 13.45 -13.59 0.18
CA ALA A 113 13.01 -14.95 -0.13
C ALA A 113 11.47 -15.03 -0.17
N THR A 114 10.93 -15.45 -1.32
CA THR A 114 9.49 -15.59 -1.60
C THR A 114 8.82 -16.76 -0.86
N GLN A 115 9.57 -17.53 -0.07
CA GLN A 115 9.05 -18.67 0.69
C GLN A 115 9.70 -18.75 2.08
N SER A 116 8.88 -18.60 3.12
CA SER A 116 9.15 -18.91 4.53
C SER A 116 10.28 -18.11 5.21
N GLY A 117 9.90 -17.06 5.93
CA GLY A 117 10.67 -16.60 7.10
C GLY A 117 10.82 -15.08 7.20
N GLY A 118 9.92 -14.42 7.93
CA GLY A 118 10.08 -13.02 8.34
C GLY A 118 11.29 -12.76 9.27
N SER A 119 12.13 -13.77 9.53
CA SER A 119 13.26 -13.73 10.47
C SER A 119 14.65 -13.87 9.83
N ILE A 120 14.77 -14.03 8.50
CA ILE A 120 16.07 -14.28 7.82
C ILE A 120 16.48 -13.14 6.88
N ASN A 121 15.59 -12.20 6.58
CA ASN A 121 15.84 -11.16 5.59
C ASN A 121 16.38 -9.86 6.24
N GLY A 122 17.32 -9.21 5.56
CA GLY A 122 17.83 -7.90 5.96
C GLY A 122 16.75 -6.81 5.95
N PHE A 123 17.01 -5.71 6.63
CA PHE A 123 16.14 -4.53 6.54
C PHE A 123 16.26 -3.88 5.15
N PRO A 124 15.14 -3.37 4.59
CA PRO A 124 15.19 -2.50 3.43
C PRO A 124 16.14 -1.32 3.67
N ASN A 125 16.86 -0.90 2.63
CA ASN A 125 17.75 0.25 2.66
C ASN A 125 17.04 1.57 2.29
N VAL A 126 15.75 1.51 1.95
CA VAL A 126 14.83 2.64 1.82
C VAL A 126 13.85 2.58 2.98
N ALA A 127 13.70 3.66 3.74
CA ALA A 127 12.79 3.70 4.88
C ALA A 127 11.39 4.21 4.48
N ILE A 128 10.35 3.49 4.89
CA ILE A 128 8.98 4.00 4.83
C ILE A 128 8.57 4.54 6.20
N TYR A 129 7.98 5.72 6.20
CA TYR A 129 7.39 6.34 7.38
C TYR A 129 5.91 6.64 7.16
N LEU A 130 5.10 6.34 8.16
CA LEU A 130 3.75 6.90 8.28
C LEU A 130 3.83 7.99 9.36
N ASP A 131 3.68 9.23 8.93
CA ASP A 131 3.99 10.43 9.72
C ASP A 131 5.43 10.40 10.28
N GLU A 132 5.57 10.35 11.61
CA GLU A 132 6.87 10.32 12.30
C GLU A 132 7.29 8.90 12.72
N GLN A 133 6.53 7.88 12.32
CA GLN A 133 6.78 6.50 12.72
C GLN A 133 7.34 5.67 11.56
N SER A 134 8.41 4.94 11.86
CA SER A 134 9.01 4.00 10.92
C SER A 134 8.07 2.80 10.72
N GLY A 135 7.74 2.53 9.45
CA GLY A 135 7.04 1.33 9.00
C GLY A 135 8.00 0.24 8.52
N GLN A 136 9.29 0.31 8.87
CA GLN A 136 10.27 -0.68 8.42
C GLN A 136 10.13 -2.00 9.16
N LEU A 137 10.09 -3.10 8.39
CA LEU A 137 10.10 -4.47 8.89
C LEU A 137 11.26 -5.24 8.22
N PRO A 138 11.82 -6.26 8.88
CA PRO A 138 12.76 -7.17 8.23
C PRO A 138 12.14 -7.78 6.97
N GLY A 139 12.85 -7.68 5.84
CA GLY A 139 12.47 -8.31 4.58
C GLY A 139 11.30 -7.71 3.83
N ARG A 140 10.66 -6.62 4.26
CA ARG A 140 9.66 -5.91 3.43
C ARG A 140 9.36 -4.52 3.96
N ASN A 141 8.84 -3.69 3.08
CA ASN A 141 8.27 -2.41 3.45
C ASN A 141 6.77 -2.54 3.78
N LEU A 142 6.28 -1.63 4.62
CA LEU A 142 4.85 -1.48 4.87
C LEU A 142 4.14 -0.95 3.62
N ASP A 143 3.14 -1.67 3.13
CA ASP A 143 2.27 -1.18 2.05
C ASP A 143 1.15 -0.34 2.65
N VAL A 144 1.24 0.98 2.49
CA VAL A 144 0.30 1.95 3.08
C VAL A 144 -0.65 2.43 1.99
N TYR A 145 -1.95 2.22 2.20
CA TYR A 145 -2.97 2.76 1.31
C TYR A 145 -3.06 4.29 1.46
N ALA A 146 -3.05 5.01 0.34
CA ALA A 146 -3.00 6.46 0.32
C ALA A 146 -4.37 7.12 0.56
N ALA A 147 -5.03 6.78 1.67
CA ALA A 147 -6.26 7.43 2.10
C ALA A 147 -5.96 8.68 2.95
N ASP A 148 -6.58 9.80 2.56
CA ASP A 148 -6.57 11.05 3.33
C ASP A 148 -5.16 11.51 3.74
N LEU A 149 -4.30 11.70 2.74
CA LEU A 149 -2.95 12.21 2.93
C LEU A 149 -2.90 13.72 2.68
N GLU A 150 -2.10 14.40 3.49
CA GLU A 150 -1.72 15.77 3.24
C GLU A 150 -0.68 15.82 2.12
N ARG A 151 0.29 14.91 2.15
CA ARG A 151 1.31 14.73 1.10
C ARG A 151 2.09 13.42 1.26
N ILE A 152 2.86 13.09 0.23
CA ILE A 152 3.96 12.12 0.29
C ILE A 152 5.27 12.84 0.01
N GLU A 153 6.28 12.66 0.87
CA GLU A 153 7.64 13.17 0.68
C GLU A 153 8.59 12.02 0.34
N VAL A 154 9.39 12.18 -0.72
CA VAL A 154 10.39 11.21 -1.17
C VAL A 154 11.77 11.85 -1.10
N LEU A 155 12.58 11.42 -0.14
CA LEU A 155 13.93 11.92 0.08
C LEU A 155 14.90 10.91 -0.53
N GLU A 156 15.68 11.35 -1.51
CA GLU A 156 16.64 10.48 -2.18
C GLU A 156 18.04 10.61 -1.56
N GLY A 157 18.70 9.47 -1.36
CA GLY A 157 20.04 9.40 -0.79
C GLY A 157 20.06 9.15 0.72
N PRO A 158 21.25 9.07 1.34
CA PRO A 158 21.38 8.70 2.74
C PRO A 158 20.72 9.70 3.70
N GLN A 159 19.82 9.20 4.56
CA GLN A 159 19.08 9.98 5.58
C GLN A 159 19.19 9.37 6.99
N GLY A 160 20.29 8.66 7.26
CA GLY A 160 20.47 7.88 8.49
C GLY A 160 20.50 8.68 9.79
N THR A 161 20.78 9.98 9.74
CA THR A 161 20.83 10.86 10.92
C THR A 161 19.45 11.15 11.50
N LEU A 162 18.42 11.31 10.66
CA LEU A 162 17.05 11.64 11.09
C LEU A 162 16.10 10.44 11.07
N PHE A 163 16.39 9.44 10.26
CA PHE A 163 15.51 8.29 9.99
C PHE A 163 16.15 6.92 10.25
N GLY A 164 17.40 6.89 10.76
CA GLY A 164 18.03 5.67 11.26
C GLY A 164 18.57 4.72 10.17
N ALA A 165 18.94 3.51 10.61
CA ALA A 165 19.77 2.58 9.84
C ALA A 165 19.16 2.07 8.52
N GLY A 166 17.83 2.12 8.38
CA GLY A 166 17.15 1.67 7.17
C GLY A 166 16.98 2.74 6.10
N ALA A 167 17.49 3.96 6.31
CA ALA A 167 17.40 5.09 5.39
C ALA A 167 18.70 5.33 4.61
N GLN A 168 19.38 4.26 4.17
CA GLN A 168 20.70 4.36 3.49
C GLN A 168 20.58 4.85 2.05
N ALA A 169 19.55 4.43 1.33
CA ALA A 169 19.27 4.83 -0.05
C ALA A 169 18.24 5.97 -0.14
N GLY A 170 17.41 6.16 0.90
CA GLY A 170 16.39 7.21 0.95
C GLY A 170 15.25 6.93 1.92
N VAL A 171 14.25 7.80 1.87
CA VAL A 171 13.04 7.73 2.71
C VAL A 171 11.80 8.08 1.88
N ILE A 172 10.70 7.34 2.08
CA ILE A 172 9.36 7.70 1.63
C ILE A 172 8.51 7.96 2.87
N ARG A 173 7.92 9.14 2.97
CA ARG A 173 7.09 9.54 4.10
C ARG A 173 5.66 9.80 3.64
N TYR A 174 4.71 9.13 4.28
CA TYR A 174 3.28 9.36 4.11
C TYR A 174 2.82 10.30 5.22
N ILE A 175 2.47 11.55 4.88
CA ILE A 175 2.02 12.54 5.85
C ILE A 175 0.49 12.59 5.81
N THR A 176 -0.15 12.25 6.92
CA THR A 176 -1.62 12.20 7.03
C THR A 176 -2.20 13.58 7.30
N ASN A 177 -3.40 13.86 6.78
CA ASN A 177 -4.13 15.08 7.15
C ASN A 177 -4.41 15.09 8.66
N LYS A 178 -4.08 16.19 9.32
CA LYS A 178 -4.29 16.35 10.77
C LYS A 178 -5.68 16.89 11.09
N PRO A 179 -6.22 16.66 12.31
CA PRO A 179 -7.46 17.28 12.71
C PRO A 179 -7.35 18.81 12.66
N LYS A 180 -8.36 19.46 12.08
CA LYS A 180 -8.44 20.92 11.99
C LYS A 180 -9.33 21.46 13.11
N LEU A 181 -8.79 22.37 13.90
CA LEU A 181 -9.57 23.08 14.92
C LEU A 181 -10.56 24.02 14.24
N ASN A 182 -11.74 24.18 14.84
CA ASN A 182 -12.79 25.12 14.43
C ASN A 182 -13.40 24.91 13.04
N VAL A 183 -13.04 23.84 12.33
CA VAL A 183 -13.54 23.54 11.00
C VAL A 183 -14.25 22.19 11.03
N THR A 184 -15.55 22.19 10.74
CA THR A 184 -16.26 20.94 10.44
C THR A 184 -16.18 20.71 8.94
N GLU A 185 -15.53 19.62 8.52
CA GLU A 185 -15.43 19.24 7.11
C GLU A 185 -15.59 17.73 6.97
N GLY A 186 -16.02 17.28 5.80
CA GLY A 186 -16.08 15.86 5.46
C GLY A 186 -16.10 15.68 3.97
N SER A 187 -15.67 14.50 3.53
CA SER A 187 -15.67 14.13 2.12
C SER A 187 -15.97 12.64 1.98
N VAL A 188 -16.61 12.30 0.86
CA VAL A 188 -16.79 10.93 0.43
C VAL A 188 -16.35 10.85 -1.02
N THR A 189 -15.40 9.97 -1.30
CA THR A 189 -14.92 9.68 -2.64
C THR A 189 -15.30 8.26 -2.98
N GLY A 190 -15.88 8.06 -4.17
CA GLY A 190 -16.23 6.75 -4.70
C GLY A 190 -15.60 6.54 -6.07
N GLY A 191 -15.19 5.32 -6.35
CA GLY A 191 -14.64 4.91 -7.65
C GLY A 191 -15.24 3.59 -8.10
N TYR A 192 -15.43 3.44 -9.40
CA TYR A 192 -15.77 2.18 -10.05
C TYR A 192 -14.96 2.06 -11.33
N GLY A 193 -14.40 0.88 -11.58
CA GLY A 193 -13.54 0.65 -12.73
C GLY A 193 -13.77 -0.74 -13.31
N VAL A 194 -13.37 -0.93 -14.57
CA VAL A 194 -13.41 -2.23 -15.23
C VAL A 194 -12.10 -2.47 -15.94
N THR A 195 -11.65 -3.72 -15.92
CA THR A 195 -10.47 -4.17 -16.67
C THR A 195 -10.94 -5.09 -17.78
N ALA A 196 -10.47 -4.89 -19.01
CA ALA A 196 -10.80 -5.78 -20.11
C ALA A 196 -10.34 -7.21 -19.78
N GLY A 197 -11.28 -8.16 -19.75
CA GLY A 197 -10.98 -9.56 -19.38
C GLY A 197 -10.77 -9.80 -17.88
N GLY A 198 -11.01 -8.81 -17.03
CA GLY A 198 -10.94 -8.91 -15.57
C GLY A 198 -12.25 -8.55 -14.88
N ASP A 199 -12.22 -8.67 -13.55
CA ASP A 199 -13.33 -8.33 -12.67
C ASP A 199 -13.40 -6.80 -12.42
N PRO A 200 -14.57 -6.26 -12.05
CA PRO A 200 -14.72 -4.85 -11.76
C PRO A 200 -13.99 -4.44 -10.47
N ASN A 201 -13.61 -3.16 -10.40
CA ASN A 201 -13.05 -2.50 -9.24
C ASN A 201 -14.11 -1.60 -8.58
N SER A 202 -14.05 -1.45 -7.27
CA SER A 202 -14.83 -0.45 -6.53
C SER A 202 -14.02 0.09 -5.36
N ALA A 203 -14.04 1.40 -5.17
CA ALA A 203 -13.37 2.03 -4.04
C ALA A 203 -14.30 3.04 -3.36
N VAL A 204 -14.22 3.12 -2.04
CA VAL A 204 -14.86 4.17 -1.25
C VAL A 204 -13.89 4.66 -0.18
N THR A 205 -13.82 5.97 0.00
CA THR A 205 -13.12 6.61 1.12
C THR A 205 -14.04 7.66 1.71
N ALA A 206 -14.21 7.63 3.02
CA ALA A 206 -15.00 8.60 3.77
C ALA A 206 -14.11 9.25 4.84
N VAL A 207 -14.20 10.57 4.92
CA VAL A 207 -13.42 11.38 5.86
C VAL A 207 -14.35 12.34 6.58
N VAL A 208 -14.10 12.54 7.87
CA VAL A 208 -14.79 13.55 8.67
C VAL A 208 -13.81 14.21 9.63
N ASN A 209 -13.90 15.52 9.79
CA ASN A 209 -13.21 16.31 10.78
C ASN A 209 -14.23 17.05 11.64
N LEU A 210 -14.12 16.91 12.95
CA LEU A 210 -15.05 17.48 13.91
C LEU A 210 -14.28 18.24 15.00
N PRO A 211 -14.46 19.56 15.14
CA PRO A 211 -14.00 20.28 16.32
C PRO A 211 -14.94 19.96 17.49
N LEU A 212 -14.43 19.30 18.52
CA LEU A 212 -15.20 18.92 19.71
C LEU A 212 -15.25 20.06 20.74
N ILE A 213 -14.15 20.79 20.88
CA ILE A 213 -14.03 21.98 21.72
C ILE A 213 -13.33 23.06 20.91
N ARG A 214 -13.98 24.22 20.78
CA ARG A 214 -13.44 25.36 20.02
C ARG A 214 -12.01 25.69 20.48
N ASP A 215 -11.11 25.89 19.52
CA ASP A 215 -9.69 26.22 19.70
C ASP A 215 -8.85 25.19 20.48
N THR A 216 -9.47 24.11 21.00
CA THR A 216 -8.84 23.20 21.97
C THR A 216 -8.75 21.77 21.47
N LEU A 217 -9.84 21.19 20.95
CA LEU A 217 -9.90 19.77 20.63
C LEU A 217 -10.62 19.53 19.30
N ALA A 218 -9.96 18.81 18.39
CA ALA A 218 -10.56 18.30 17.16
C ALA A 218 -10.22 16.84 16.95
N VAL A 219 -11.14 16.12 16.30
CA VAL A 219 -10.96 14.73 15.90
C VAL A 219 -11.14 14.60 14.39
N ARG A 220 -10.38 13.70 13.78
CA ARG A 220 -10.53 13.33 12.38
C ARG A 220 -10.66 11.82 12.25
N GLY A 221 -11.64 11.37 11.49
CA GLY A 221 -11.89 9.97 11.19
C GLY A 221 -11.81 9.72 9.68
N VAL A 222 -11.19 8.62 9.30
CA VAL A 222 -11.04 8.15 7.92
C VAL A 222 -11.40 6.67 7.88
N VAL A 223 -12.22 6.28 6.91
CA VAL A 223 -12.50 4.87 6.59
C VAL A 223 -12.35 4.69 5.09
N TYR A 224 -11.77 3.57 4.66
CA TYR A 224 -11.64 3.22 3.26
C TYR A 224 -11.82 1.72 3.02
N ASP A 225 -12.37 1.41 1.84
CA ASP A 225 -12.50 0.08 1.27
C ASP A 225 -12.21 0.20 -0.24
N ASP A 226 -11.14 -0.43 -0.71
CA ASP A 226 -10.74 -0.47 -2.12
C ASP A 226 -10.63 -1.93 -2.56
N GLN A 227 -11.56 -2.35 -3.41
CA GLN A 227 -11.62 -3.66 -4.02
C GLN A 227 -11.19 -3.56 -5.48
N ARG A 228 -10.08 -4.21 -5.81
CA ARG A 228 -9.55 -4.32 -7.15
C ARG A 228 -9.83 -5.72 -7.66
N GLY A 229 -10.58 -5.82 -8.76
CA GLY A 229 -10.86 -7.07 -9.45
C GLY A 229 -9.60 -7.68 -10.04
N GLY A 230 -9.54 -9.02 -10.03
CA GLY A 230 -8.47 -9.76 -10.68
C GLY A 230 -8.56 -9.66 -12.20
N TYR A 231 -7.45 -9.91 -12.87
CA TYR A 231 -7.35 -9.88 -14.33
C TYR A 231 -6.47 -11.00 -14.90
N ILE A 232 -5.82 -11.79 -14.05
CA ILE A 232 -4.98 -12.92 -14.47
C ILE A 232 -5.78 -14.22 -14.37
N ASN A 233 -5.75 -15.05 -15.41
CA ASN A 233 -6.47 -16.31 -15.44
C ASN A 233 -5.55 -17.49 -15.09
N ASN A 234 -5.99 -18.39 -14.21
CA ASN A 234 -5.33 -19.67 -13.98
C ASN A 234 -5.94 -20.69 -14.95
N VAL A 235 -5.21 -20.99 -16.02
CA VAL A 235 -5.70 -21.86 -17.09
C VAL A 235 -5.53 -23.32 -16.67
N PRO A 236 -6.51 -24.20 -16.97
CA PRO A 236 -6.37 -25.64 -16.77
C PRO A 236 -5.10 -26.17 -17.44
N ALA A 237 -4.30 -26.88 -16.66
CA ALA A 237 -3.04 -27.45 -17.09
C ALA A 237 -2.78 -28.75 -16.36
N THR A 238 -2.06 -29.63 -17.06
CA THR A 238 -1.53 -30.86 -16.49
C THR A 238 -0.02 -30.75 -16.49
N PHE A 239 0.59 -31.05 -15.36
CA PHE A 239 2.02 -31.24 -15.24
C PHE A 239 2.29 -32.74 -15.17
N THR A 240 3.13 -33.21 -16.08
CA THR A 240 3.64 -34.58 -16.09
C THR A 240 5.14 -34.50 -16.32
N ARG A 241 5.90 -35.23 -15.51
CA ARG A 241 7.34 -35.33 -15.67
C ARG A 241 7.67 -36.01 -17.00
N ASN A 242 8.61 -35.48 -17.76
CA ASN A 242 8.98 -36.01 -19.07
C ASN A 242 10.41 -36.54 -19.06
N ALA A 243 10.58 -37.85 -19.27
CA ALA A 243 11.89 -38.51 -19.25
C ALA A 243 12.89 -37.98 -20.29
N ALA A 244 12.42 -37.36 -21.38
CA ALA A 244 13.25 -36.79 -22.42
C ALA A 244 13.78 -35.39 -22.10
N THR A 245 13.08 -34.62 -21.25
CA THR A 245 13.43 -33.23 -20.92
C THR A 245 13.86 -33.03 -19.46
N ASP A 246 13.40 -33.87 -18.55
CA ASP A 246 13.69 -33.80 -17.11
C ASP A 246 14.91 -34.68 -16.75
N ILE A 247 16.09 -34.24 -17.19
CA ILE A 247 17.36 -34.96 -16.99
C ILE A 247 17.97 -34.57 -15.62
N GLY A 248 18.52 -35.54 -14.89
CA GLY A 248 19.41 -35.25 -13.73
C GLY A 248 18.71 -35.15 -12.37
N ILE A 249 17.44 -35.53 -12.25
CA ILE A 249 16.76 -35.63 -10.96
C ILE A 249 17.16 -36.95 -10.28
N HIS A 250 18.02 -36.89 -9.27
CA HIS A 250 18.31 -38.02 -8.39
C HIS A 250 17.11 -38.26 -7.45
N TYR A 251 16.34 -39.31 -7.71
CA TYR A 251 15.25 -39.73 -6.82
C TYR A 251 15.83 -40.55 -5.65
N ALA A 252 15.52 -40.14 -4.41
CA ALA A 252 16.13 -40.68 -3.17
C ALA A 252 15.93 -42.19 -2.91
N ASN A 253 15.15 -42.90 -3.74
CA ASN A 253 14.79 -44.31 -3.54
C ASN A 253 15.10 -45.23 -4.75
N TYR A 254 15.93 -44.81 -5.70
CA TYR A 254 16.32 -45.66 -6.84
C TYR A 254 17.68 -46.36 -6.64
N PRO A 255 17.90 -47.54 -7.26
CA PRO A 255 19.10 -48.33 -7.08
C PRO A 255 20.35 -47.53 -7.42
N SER A 256 21.41 -47.72 -6.63
CA SER A 256 22.75 -47.25 -6.92
C SER A 256 23.18 -47.66 -8.34
N GLY A 257 23.37 -46.69 -9.24
CA GLY A 257 23.82 -46.96 -10.62
C GLY A 257 23.48 -45.89 -11.66
N CYS A 258 22.47 -45.05 -11.42
CA CYS A 258 22.22 -43.88 -12.26
C CYS A 258 23.12 -42.73 -11.81
N GLY A 259 23.93 -42.19 -12.72
CA GLY A 259 24.90 -41.14 -12.45
C GLY A 259 24.98 -40.15 -13.60
N PRO A 260 25.45 -38.92 -13.38
CA PRO A 260 25.44 -37.86 -14.38
C PRO A 260 26.26 -38.17 -15.65
N THR A 261 27.10 -39.21 -15.62
CA THR A 261 28.07 -39.51 -16.68
C THR A 261 27.89 -40.88 -17.35
N THR A 262 27.06 -41.79 -16.83
CA THR A 262 26.98 -43.18 -17.34
C THR A 262 25.56 -43.59 -17.78
N THR A 263 24.50 -43.09 -17.14
CA THR A 263 23.11 -43.24 -17.58
C THR A 263 22.28 -42.12 -16.95
N PRO A 264 21.64 -41.23 -17.73
CA PRO A 264 20.84 -40.16 -17.16
C PRO A 264 19.73 -40.76 -16.28
N CYS A 265 19.56 -40.27 -15.06
CA CYS A 265 18.39 -40.60 -14.23
C CYS A 265 17.13 -40.15 -15.00
N GLN A 266 16.42 -41.09 -15.63
CA GLN A 266 15.20 -40.79 -16.37
C GLN A 266 14.01 -40.76 -15.41
N VAL A 267 13.01 -39.94 -15.76
CA VAL A 267 11.69 -39.99 -15.10
C VAL A 267 11.12 -41.41 -15.20
N PRO A 268 10.68 -42.03 -14.10
CA PRO A 268 10.10 -43.36 -14.14
C PRO A 268 8.91 -43.45 -15.10
N PRO A 269 8.79 -44.55 -15.88
CA PRO A 269 7.58 -44.83 -16.64
C PRO A 269 6.34 -44.81 -15.74
N GLY A 270 5.28 -44.12 -16.15
CA GLY A 270 4.05 -44.00 -15.35
C GLY A 270 4.11 -43.00 -14.20
N ALA A 271 5.06 -42.05 -14.22
CA ALA A 271 5.08 -40.94 -13.26
C ALA A 271 3.70 -40.24 -13.19
N PRO A 272 3.19 -39.96 -11.98
CA PRO A 272 1.85 -39.42 -11.82
C PRO A 272 1.75 -38.03 -12.44
N ALA A 273 0.63 -37.80 -13.14
CA ALA A 273 0.25 -36.49 -13.61
C ALA A 273 -0.50 -35.74 -12.49
N ILE A 274 -0.15 -34.47 -12.30
CA ILE A 274 -0.93 -33.56 -11.46
C ILE A 274 -1.64 -32.55 -12.38
N ASN A 275 -2.86 -32.17 -12.05
CA ASN A 275 -3.58 -31.10 -12.74
C ASN A 275 -4.00 -30.03 -11.75
N ASN A 276 -4.25 -28.83 -12.25
CA ASN A 276 -4.74 -27.70 -11.46
C ASN A 276 -6.24 -27.43 -11.63
N ASN A 277 -7.04 -28.39 -12.13
CA ASN A 277 -8.44 -28.14 -12.49
C ASN A 277 -9.29 -27.63 -11.31
N ALA A 278 -8.93 -28.00 -10.07
CA ALA A 278 -9.58 -27.51 -8.86
C ALA A 278 -9.24 -26.05 -8.50
N LEU A 279 -8.16 -25.51 -9.07
CA LEU A 279 -7.64 -24.15 -8.84
C LEU A 279 -7.79 -23.24 -10.06
N ALA A 280 -8.08 -23.82 -11.23
CA ALA A 280 -8.29 -23.08 -12.46
C ALA A 280 -9.52 -22.19 -12.32
N LYS A 281 -9.30 -20.89 -12.38
CA LYS A 281 -10.33 -19.86 -12.27
C LYS A 281 -9.87 -18.62 -13.04
N ASN A 282 -10.81 -17.79 -13.47
CA ASN A 282 -10.50 -16.50 -14.06
C ASN A 282 -10.20 -15.49 -12.94
N ALA A 283 -9.54 -14.38 -13.30
CA ALA A 283 -9.32 -13.23 -12.42
C ALA A 283 -8.80 -13.62 -11.02
N ILE A 284 -7.72 -14.41 -10.97
CA ILE A 284 -7.23 -15.04 -9.74
C ILE A 284 -6.57 -14.09 -8.76
N ASN A 285 -6.31 -12.85 -9.17
CA ASN A 285 -5.50 -11.89 -8.44
C ASN A 285 -6.26 -10.62 -7.99
N PRO A 286 -7.45 -10.73 -7.37
CA PRO A 286 -8.07 -9.59 -6.72
C PRO A 286 -7.23 -9.09 -5.54
N VAL A 287 -7.39 -7.81 -5.23
CA VAL A 287 -6.74 -7.14 -4.10
C VAL A 287 -7.77 -6.33 -3.35
N THR A 288 -7.81 -6.43 -2.04
CA THR A 288 -8.66 -5.59 -1.19
C THR A 288 -7.83 -4.87 -0.15
N TYR A 289 -7.95 -3.54 -0.09
CA TYR A 289 -7.45 -2.71 1.00
C TYR A 289 -8.62 -2.19 1.83
N GLN A 290 -8.56 -2.41 3.13
CA GLN A 290 -9.55 -1.92 4.08
C GLN A 290 -8.84 -1.27 5.25
N GLY A 291 -9.35 -0.14 5.71
CA GLY A 291 -8.76 0.47 6.89
C GLY A 291 -9.57 1.59 7.52
N VAL A 292 -9.13 1.93 8.72
CA VAL A 292 -9.66 3.02 9.51
C VAL A 292 -8.50 3.78 10.14
N ARG A 293 -8.62 5.11 10.17
CA ARG A 293 -7.70 5.98 10.89
C ARG A 293 -8.51 6.96 11.71
N VAL A 294 -8.16 7.10 12.99
CA VAL A 294 -8.74 8.10 13.89
C VAL A 294 -7.60 8.88 14.51
N SER A 295 -7.70 10.21 14.48
CA SER A 295 -6.75 11.09 15.13
C SER A 295 -7.46 12.15 15.97
N ALA A 296 -6.82 12.55 17.06
CA ALA A 296 -7.29 13.62 17.93
C ALA A 296 -6.15 14.60 18.20
N LEU A 297 -6.39 15.86 17.91
CA LEU A 297 -5.49 16.97 18.19
C LEU A 297 -6.02 17.74 19.39
N TRP A 298 -5.20 17.85 20.42
CA TRP A 298 -5.49 18.60 21.64
C TRP A 298 -4.47 19.72 21.81
N ASN A 299 -4.92 20.97 21.69
CA ASN A 299 -4.18 22.14 22.14
C ASN A 299 -4.34 22.25 23.66
N ILE A 300 -3.26 21.98 24.38
CA ILE A 300 -3.24 22.06 25.85
C ILE A 300 -3.18 23.53 26.27
N ASN A 301 -2.40 24.34 25.55
CA ASN A 301 -2.29 25.79 25.66
C ASN A 301 -1.62 26.36 24.40
N ASP A 302 -1.30 27.65 24.40
CA ASP A 302 -0.68 28.35 23.26
C ASP A 302 0.71 27.82 22.88
N GLU A 303 1.38 27.11 23.78
CA GLU A 303 2.74 26.59 23.58
C GLU A 303 2.78 25.07 23.36
N TRP A 304 1.75 24.33 23.79
CA TRP A 304 1.76 22.87 23.85
C TRP A 304 0.55 22.25 23.15
N ASN A 305 0.82 21.24 22.31
CA ASN A 305 -0.21 20.38 21.75
C ASN A 305 0.18 18.91 21.79
N ALA A 306 -0.83 18.07 21.77
CA ALA A 306 -0.70 16.63 21.65
C ALA A 306 -1.56 16.13 20.48
N LEU A 307 -0.96 15.30 19.64
CA LEU A 307 -1.65 14.58 18.57
C LEU A 307 -1.55 13.09 18.86
N ILE A 308 -2.70 12.44 19.03
CA ILE A 308 -2.79 10.98 19.06
C ILE A 308 -3.42 10.49 17.76
N THR A 309 -2.85 9.45 17.17
CA THR A 309 -3.39 8.81 15.96
C THR A 309 -3.39 7.31 16.13
N GLN A 310 -4.49 6.67 15.74
CA GLN A 310 -4.65 5.23 15.67
C GLN A 310 -5.01 4.86 14.23
N SER A 311 -4.25 3.94 13.63
CA SER A 311 -4.49 3.42 12.30
C SER A 311 -4.61 1.90 12.33
N TYR A 312 -5.53 1.35 11.54
CA TYR A 312 -5.62 -0.06 11.25
C TYR A 312 -5.81 -0.25 9.74
N GLN A 313 -5.03 -1.16 9.15
CA GLN A 313 -5.20 -1.56 7.76
C GLN A 313 -5.15 -3.09 7.64
N ASN A 314 -5.99 -3.62 6.78
CA ASN A 314 -5.98 -4.99 6.30
C ASN A 314 -5.87 -5.00 4.77
N MET A 315 -4.92 -5.79 4.25
CA MET A 315 -4.74 -6.05 2.83
C MET A 315 -4.90 -7.55 2.58
N ASP A 316 -5.76 -7.90 1.63
CA ASP A 316 -5.94 -9.29 1.15
C ASP A 316 -5.71 -9.32 -0.36
N ALA A 317 -4.62 -9.95 -0.78
CA ALA A 317 -4.29 -10.17 -2.18
C ALA A 317 -4.29 -11.67 -2.48
N GLU A 318 -4.98 -12.08 -3.54
CA GLU A 318 -4.97 -13.46 -4.00
C GLU A 318 -4.09 -13.63 -5.25
N GLY A 319 -3.79 -14.88 -5.59
CA GLY A 319 -3.13 -15.24 -6.84
C GLY A 319 -1.70 -14.73 -6.95
N VAL A 320 -1.33 -14.37 -8.17
CA VAL A 320 -0.01 -13.86 -8.54
C VAL A 320 -0.17 -12.64 -9.43
N PHE A 321 0.86 -11.80 -9.51
CA PHE A 321 0.86 -10.55 -10.28
C PHE A 321 1.82 -10.61 -11.48
N TYR A 322 1.99 -11.81 -12.05
CA TYR A 322 2.81 -12.06 -13.23
C TYR A 322 2.06 -12.99 -14.20
N GLN A 323 2.48 -12.98 -15.47
CA GLN A 323 1.99 -13.91 -16.49
C GLN A 323 3.06 -14.92 -16.88
N MET A 324 2.64 -16.09 -17.35
CA MET A 324 3.52 -17.11 -17.89
C MET A 324 3.40 -17.11 -19.43
N PRO A 325 4.51 -17.11 -20.19
CA PRO A 325 4.44 -17.17 -21.65
C PRO A 325 4.04 -18.56 -22.16
N LYS A 326 4.27 -19.60 -21.36
CA LYS A 326 3.98 -21.00 -21.69
C LYS A 326 3.42 -21.74 -20.47
N SER A 327 2.58 -22.73 -20.72
CA SER A 327 2.04 -23.65 -19.72
C SER A 327 3.08 -24.67 -19.28
N SER A 328 2.72 -25.46 -18.27
CA SER A 328 3.55 -26.54 -17.70
C SER A 328 4.03 -27.60 -18.71
N ASP A 329 3.36 -27.75 -19.84
CA ASP A 329 3.69 -28.66 -20.94
C ASP A 329 4.39 -27.95 -22.12
N GLY A 330 4.67 -26.65 -21.99
CA GLY A 330 5.37 -25.85 -22.99
C GLY A 330 4.49 -25.25 -24.08
N ALA A 331 3.17 -25.46 -24.05
CA ALA A 331 2.25 -24.81 -24.98
C ALA A 331 2.19 -23.29 -24.70
N PRO A 332 2.02 -22.43 -25.72
CA PRO A 332 1.85 -21.00 -25.51
C PRO A 332 0.57 -20.71 -24.70
N LEU A 333 0.66 -19.78 -23.75
CA LEU A 333 -0.50 -19.29 -23.00
C LEU A 333 -1.04 -17.98 -23.59
N PRO A 334 -2.35 -17.71 -23.45
CA PRO A 334 -2.90 -16.38 -23.68
C PRO A 334 -2.23 -15.33 -22.78
N GLY A 335 -2.32 -14.05 -23.17
CA GLY A 335 -1.91 -12.95 -22.30
C GLY A 335 -2.63 -13.00 -20.95
N GLN A 336 -2.00 -12.46 -19.91
CA GLN A 336 -2.56 -12.44 -18.54
C GLN A 336 -3.02 -13.81 -18.05
N SER A 337 -2.24 -14.86 -18.36
CA SER A 337 -2.56 -16.22 -17.94
C SER A 337 -1.37 -16.88 -17.24
N VAL A 338 -1.68 -17.81 -16.34
CA VAL A 338 -0.72 -18.64 -15.60
C VAL A 338 -1.24 -20.06 -15.49
N THR A 339 -0.35 -20.98 -15.12
CA THR A 339 -0.71 -22.36 -14.74
C THR A 339 -0.16 -22.64 -13.35
N LEU A 340 -0.94 -22.30 -12.33
CA LEU A 340 -0.59 -22.52 -10.92
C LEU A 340 -1.19 -23.83 -10.42
N PHE A 341 -0.38 -24.61 -9.69
CA PHE A 341 -0.77 -25.89 -9.09
C PHE A 341 -0.96 -25.79 -7.56
N ASN A 342 -0.76 -24.60 -7.01
CA ASN A 342 -0.95 -24.28 -5.60
C ASN A 342 -1.69 -22.96 -5.46
N ASN A 343 -2.36 -22.77 -4.32
CA ASN A 343 -2.89 -21.47 -3.96
C ASN A 343 -1.74 -20.48 -3.72
N SER A 344 -1.97 -19.24 -4.08
CA SER A 344 -1.09 -18.11 -3.82
C SER A 344 -1.93 -16.98 -3.25
N TYR A 345 -1.42 -16.33 -2.21
CA TYR A 345 -2.05 -15.19 -1.56
C TYR A 345 -1.01 -14.43 -0.73
N ASN A 346 -1.27 -13.15 -0.51
CA ASN A 346 -0.57 -12.33 0.47
C ASN A 346 -1.61 -11.61 1.34
N LYS A 347 -1.57 -11.87 2.65
CA LYS A 347 -2.45 -11.20 3.61
C LYS A 347 -1.57 -10.42 4.56
N ASP A 348 -1.79 -9.13 4.64
CA ASP A 348 -1.04 -8.25 5.51
C ASP A 348 -1.95 -7.38 6.36
N LYS A 349 -1.56 -7.15 7.60
CA LYS A 349 -2.31 -6.35 8.55
C LYS A 349 -1.32 -5.54 9.36
N PHE A 350 -1.62 -4.27 9.56
CA PHE A 350 -0.89 -3.45 10.52
C PHE A 350 -1.84 -2.64 11.38
N GLU A 351 -1.39 -2.42 12.60
CA GLU A 351 -1.98 -1.51 13.56
C GLU A 351 -0.88 -0.55 13.99
N ASN A 352 -1.19 0.74 14.08
CA ASN A 352 -0.23 1.75 14.45
C ASN A 352 -0.83 2.82 15.35
N THR A 353 -0.21 3.02 16.52
CA THR A 353 -0.55 4.06 17.49
C THR A 353 0.59 5.07 17.56
N ALA A 354 0.31 6.34 17.27
CA ALA A 354 1.24 7.44 17.37
C ALA A 354 0.80 8.45 18.43
N LEU A 355 1.74 8.92 19.25
CA LEU A 355 1.58 10.09 20.11
C LEU A 355 2.71 11.07 19.80
N THR A 356 2.34 12.26 19.31
CA THR A 356 3.26 13.37 19.10
C THR A 356 2.92 14.47 20.10
N ILE A 357 3.93 14.97 20.81
CA ILE A 357 3.79 16.09 21.75
C ILE A 357 4.73 17.19 21.27
N ASN A 358 4.16 18.31 20.84
CA ASN A 358 4.93 19.49 20.48
C ASN A 358 4.82 20.50 21.60
N GLY A 359 5.94 21.14 21.94
CA GLY A 359 5.94 22.18 22.96
C GLY A 359 7.18 23.04 22.98
N ARG A 360 7.19 24.05 23.85
CA ARG A 360 8.40 24.84 24.14
C ARG A 360 8.82 24.66 25.60
N ILE A 361 10.13 24.52 25.79
CA ILE A 361 10.80 24.55 27.09
C ILE A 361 11.83 25.68 27.03
N GLY A 362 11.45 26.85 27.55
CA GLY A 362 12.26 28.07 27.42
C GLY A 362 12.46 28.45 25.95
N ALA A 363 13.71 28.58 25.50
CA ALA A 363 14.04 28.87 24.10
C ALA A 363 14.01 27.63 23.18
N LEU A 364 13.88 26.42 23.75
CA LEU A 364 13.94 25.16 22.99
C LEU A 364 12.54 24.74 22.56
N ARG A 365 12.41 24.29 21.31
CA ARG A 365 11.20 23.66 20.78
C ARG A 365 11.35 22.15 20.85
N ALA A 366 10.47 21.48 21.58
CA ALA A 366 10.27 20.05 21.51
C ALA A 366 9.36 19.74 20.30
N VAL A 367 9.83 18.84 19.44
CA VAL A 367 9.14 18.34 18.24
C VAL A 367 9.11 16.82 18.31
#